data_AF-A0A357N8V7-F1
#
_entry.id   AF-A0A357N8V7-F1
#
_cell.length_a   1.000
_cell.length_b   1.000
_cell.length_c   1.000
_cell.angle_alpha   90.00
_cell.angle_beta   90.00
_cell.angle_gamma   90.00
#
_symmetry.space_group_name_H-M   'P 1'
#
loop_
_entity.id
_entity.type
_entity.pdbx_description
1 polymer ?
#
loop_
_entity_poly.entity_id
_entity_poly.type
_entity_poly.pdbx_seq_one_letter_code
_entity_poly.pdbx_strand_id
1 'polypeptide(L)'
;MNEQKEAAAAQKIQELCLSCGRCKEICPGKIDIPGLIGEMRERFVQKEGLPFTLGIIFRQVMANRTLFHALLRLAYFAQAPVKSGKFIRHLPFFLSDMVKERSLPAIAAKPFRDLIGEIP
;
A
#
# COMPACT_ATOMS: atom_id res chain seq x y z
N MET A 1 -1.30 32.23 -4.99
CA MET A 1 -2.64 31.61 -5.14
C MET A 1 -2.71 30.57 -6.27
N ASN A 2 -1.84 30.65 -7.30
CA ASN A 2 -1.77 29.63 -8.36
C ASN A 2 -0.95 28.39 -7.95
N GLU A 3 0.19 28.61 -7.29
CA GLU A 3 1.15 27.56 -6.91
C GLU A 3 0.56 26.47 -5.99
N GLN A 4 -0.28 26.83 -5.02
CA GLN A 4 -0.94 25.84 -4.14
C GLN A 4 -1.99 25.00 -4.86
N LYS A 5 -2.68 25.56 -5.86
CA LYS A 5 -3.63 24.79 -6.68
C LYS A 5 -2.89 23.80 -7.59
N GLU A 6 -1.76 24.22 -8.14
CA GLU A 6 -0.90 23.37 -8.96
C GLU A 6 -0.29 22.22 -8.14
N ALA A 7 0.17 22.50 -6.92
CA ALA A 7 0.67 21.46 -6.01
C ALA A 7 -0.42 20.43 -5.66
N ALA A 8 -1.64 20.88 -5.34
CA ALA A 8 -2.76 19.98 -5.05
C ALA A 8 -3.19 19.14 -6.28
N ALA A 9 -3.12 19.71 -7.49
CA ALA A 9 -3.38 18.97 -8.72
C ALA A 9 -2.29 17.91 -8.97
N ALA A 10 -1.02 18.27 -8.81
CA ALA A 10 0.10 17.34 -8.91
C ALA A 10 -0.02 16.21 -7.89
N GLN A 11 -0.49 16.50 -6.66
CA GLN A 11 -0.71 15.52 -5.60
C GLN A 11 -1.74 14.45 -5.99
N LYS A 12 -2.83 14.83 -6.66
CA LYS A 12 -3.83 13.86 -7.13
C LYS A 12 -3.32 13.03 -8.31
N ILE A 13 -2.61 13.66 -9.25
CA ILE A 13 -2.10 12.98 -10.44
C ILE A 13 -1.04 11.93 -10.06
N GLN A 14 -0.16 12.22 -9.10
CA GLN A 14 0.87 11.26 -8.67
C GLN A 14 0.31 9.98 -8.03
N GLU A 15 -0.92 10.00 -7.49
CA GLU A 15 -1.54 8.80 -6.89
C GLU A 15 -1.83 7.73 -7.94
N LEU A 16 -1.93 8.12 -9.22
CA LEU A 16 -2.08 7.22 -10.36
C LEU A 16 -0.78 6.51 -10.74
N CYS A 17 0.38 6.99 -10.26
CA CYS A 17 1.66 6.38 -10.55
C CYS A 17 1.88 5.10 -9.72
N LEU A 18 1.87 3.95 -10.40
CA LEU A 18 2.13 2.63 -9.81
C LEU A 18 3.62 2.37 -9.51
N SER A 19 4.50 3.32 -9.81
CA SER A 19 5.96 3.19 -9.61
C SER A 19 6.57 1.99 -10.36
N CYS A 20 6.07 1.67 -11.55
CA CYS A 20 6.54 0.53 -12.35
C CYS A 20 7.90 0.74 -13.03
N GLY A 21 8.46 1.96 -13.01
CA GLY A 21 9.78 2.27 -13.58
C GLY A 21 9.84 2.37 -15.11
N ARG A 22 8.82 1.93 -15.83
CA ARG A 22 8.86 1.84 -17.31
C ARG A 22 9.16 3.15 -18.03
N CYS A 23 8.63 4.26 -17.52
CA CYS A 23 8.88 5.58 -18.10
C CYS A 23 10.34 6.02 -17.97
N LYS A 24 11.05 5.63 -16.90
CA LYS A 24 12.50 5.88 -16.75
C LYS A 24 13.31 5.08 -17.76
N GLU A 25 12.95 3.82 -17.98
CA GLU A 25 13.66 2.92 -18.89
C GLU A 25 13.60 3.37 -20.36
N ILE A 26 12.45 3.87 -20.79
CA ILE A 26 12.22 4.23 -22.20
C ILE A 26 12.53 5.71 -22.50
N CYS A 27 12.77 6.54 -21.48
CA CYS A 27 12.89 7.98 -21.67
C CYS A 27 14.18 8.34 -22.45
N PRO A 28 14.08 8.97 -23.63
CA PRO A 28 15.27 9.42 -24.38
C PRO A 28 16.03 10.54 -23.66
N GLY A 29 15.31 11.35 -22.87
CA GLY A 29 15.88 12.44 -22.07
C GLY A 29 16.48 12.02 -20.74
N LYS A 30 16.50 10.71 -20.42
CA LYS A 30 17.01 10.15 -19.15
C LYS A 30 16.38 10.77 -17.90
N ILE A 31 15.11 11.17 -18.00
CA ILE A 31 14.37 11.76 -16.87
C ILE A 31 13.88 10.64 -15.95
N ASP A 32 14.23 10.72 -14.66
CA ASP A 32 13.74 9.80 -13.64
C ASP A 32 12.40 10.26 -13.07
N ILE A 33 11.34 10.15 -13.88
CA ILE A 33 9.97 10.49 -13.46
C ILE A 33 9.60 9.68 -12.17
N PRO A 34 9.91 8.37 -12.13
CA PRO A 34 10.14 7.54 -10.97
C PRO A 34 10.40 8.24 -9.65
N GLY A 35 11.67 8.62 -9.56
CA GLY A 35 12.30 9.25 -8.43
C GLY A 35 11.75 10.64 -8.16
N LEU A 36 11.46 11.43 -9.20
CA LEU A 36 10.86 12.76 -9.03
C LEU A 36 9.50 12.69 -8.32
N ILE A 37 8.65 11.75 -8.72
CA ILE A 37 7.36 11.51 -8.04
C ILE A 37 7.62 11.02 -6.61
N GLY A 38 8.58 10.10 -6.40
CA GLY A 38 8.94 9.62 -5.07
C GLY A 38 9.37 10.75 -4.12
N GLU A 39 10.27 11.62 -4.57
CA GLU A 39 10.73 12.80 -3.84
C GLU A 39 9.59 13.77 -3.57
N MET A 40 8.70 13.97 -4.55
CA MET A 40 7.49 14.77 -4.37
C MET A 40 6.61 14.19 -3.26
N ARG A 41 6.35 12.87 -3.25
CA ARG A 41 5.60 12.20 -2.16
C ARG A 41 6.24 12.40 -0.81
N GLU A 42 7.58 12.29 -0.73
CA GLU A 42 8.31 12.54 0.51
C GLU A 42 8.11 13.97 1.01
N ARG A 43 8.30 14.95 0.12
CA ARG A 43 8.08 16.38 0.43
C ARG A 43 6.65 16.65 0.89
N PHE A 44 5.66 16.00 0.30
CA PHE A 44 4.26 16.09 0.74
C PHE A 44 4.07 15.54 2.16
N VAL A 45 4.60 14.33 2.44
CA VAL A 45 4.51 13.73 3.77
C VAL A 45 5.24 14.57 4.83
N GLN A 46 6.36 15.21 4.48
CA GLN A 46 7.07 16.11 5.40
C GLN A 46 6.27 17.39 5.70
N LYS A 47 5.52 17.92 4.73
CA LYS A 47 4.72 19.16 4.87
C LYS A 47 3.37 18.92 5.55
N GLU A 48 2.61 17.93 5.09
CA GLU A 48 1.24 17.67 5.56
C GLU A 48 1.17 16.62 6.67
N GLY A 49 2.23 15.82 6.83
CA GLY A 49 2.26 14.70 7.75
C GLY A 49 1.48 13.49 7.23
N LEU A 50 1.67 12.35 7.89
CA LEU A 50 0.76 11.21 7.77
C LEU A 50 -0.36 11.35 8.82
N PRO A 51 -1.58 10.85 8.53
CA PRO A 51 -2.59 10.69 9.56
C PRO A 51 -2.02 9.91 10.75
N PHE A 52 -2.31 10.36 11.97
CA PHE A 52 -1.68 9.84 13.20
C PHE A 52 -1.72 8.31 13.31
N THR A 53 -2.87 7.71 12.99
CA THR A 53 -3.06 6.25 13.01
C THR A 53 -2.17 5.54 12.01
N LEU A 54 -2.10 6.03 10.77
CA LEU A 54 -1.20 5.51 9.73
C LEU A 54 0.26 5.64 10.16
N GLY A 55 0.66 6.79 10.71
CA GLY A 55 2.01 7.01 11.22
C GLY A 55 2.42 5.99 12.29
N ILE A 56 1.52 5.68 13.23
CA ILE A 56 1.77 4.65 14.26
C ILE A 56 1.88 3.26 13.64
N ILE A 57 0.96 2.89 12.74
CA ILE A 57 0.99 1.58 12.08
C ILE A 57 2.33 1.38 11.35
N PHE A 58 2.77 2.37 10.57
CA PHE A 58 4.05 2.29 9.86
C PHE A 58 5.25 2.21 10.82
N ARG A 59 5.28 3.08 11.86
CA ARG A 59 6.45 3.16 12.76
C ARG A 59 6.53 2.03 13.78
N GLN A 60 5.40 1.55 14.28
CA GLN A 60 5.37 0.61 15.40
C GLN A 60 5.02 -0.82 14.97
N VAL A 61 4.08 -0.96 14.03
CA VAL A 61 3.64 -2.29 13.58
C VAL A 61 4.53 -2.78 12.45
N MET A 62 4.67 -2.03 11.36
CA MET A 62 5.46 -2.47 10.20
C MET A 62 6.96 -2.55 10.49
N ALA A 63 7.50 -1.65 11.33
CA ALA A 63 8.92 -1.69 11.71
C ALA A 63 9.28 -2.92 12.57
N ASN A 64 8.31 -3.47 13.32
CA ASN A 64 8.52 -4.64 14.15
C ASN A 64 8.04 -5.91 13.45
N ARG A 65 8.99 -6.68 12.89
CA ARG A 65 8.70 -7.91 12.15
C ARG A 65 7.86 -8.91 12.96
N THR A 66 8.15 -9.11 14.24
CA THR A 66 7.48 -10.16 15.02
C THR A 66 6.04 -9.78 15.29
N LEU A 67 5.79 -8.51 15.62
CA LEU A 67 4.45 -7.97 15.82
C LEU A 67 3.62 -8.04 14.53
N PHE A 68 4.17 -7.56 13.41
CA PHE A 68 3.48 -7.61 12.12
C PHE A 68 3.07 -9.03 11.73
N HIS A 69 3.98 -10.00 11.87
CA HIS A 69 3.67 -11.40 11.56
C HIS A 69 2.69 -12.04 12.54
N ALA A 70 2.76 -11.71 13.83
CA ALA A 70 1.79 -12.19 14.81
C ALA A 70 0.37 -11.68 14.48
N LEU A 71 0.24 -10.39 14.13
CA LEU A 71 -1.03 -9.80 13.71
C LEU A 71 -1.57 -10.45 12.43
N LEU A 72 -0.71 -10.74 11.44
CA LEU A 72 -1.14 -11.44 10.22
C LEU A 72 -1.65 -12.86 10.50
N ARG A 73 -1.01 -13.61 11.41
CA ARG A 73 -1.48 -14.94 11.81
C ARG A 73 -2.82 -14.87 12.54
N LEU A 74 -2.99 -13.89 13.41
CA LEU A 74 -4.27 -13.63 14.07
C LEU A 74 -5.35 -13.26 13.06
N ALA A 75 -5.03 -12.40 12.09
CA ALA A 75 -5.94 -12.00 11.01
C ALA A 75 -6.33 -13.19 10.12
N TYR A 76 -5.43 -14.14 9.88
CA TYR A 76 -5.75 -15.39 9.16
C TYR A 76 -6.86 -16.21 9.84
N PHE A 77 -6.90 -16.25 11.17
CA PHE A 77 -8.00 -16.91 11.89
C PHE A 77 -9.25 -16.03 11.91
N ALA A 78 -9.09 -14.72 12.13
CA ALA A 78 -10.19 -13.76 12.22
C ALA A 78 -10.94 -13.53 10.90
N GLN A 79 -10.33 -13.80 9.74
CA GLN A 79 -10.99 -13.66 8.44
C GLN A 79 -12.02 -14.77 8.13
N ALA A 80 -12.00 -15.89 8.88
CA ALA A 80 -12.86 -17.04 8.62
C ALA A 80 -14.36 -16.70 8.42
N PRO A 81 -15.01 -15.87 9.25
CA PRO A 81 -16.42 -15.50 9.06
C PRO A 81 -16.71 -14.67 7.79
N VAL A 82 -15.70 -14.01 7.21
CA VAL A 82 -15.86 -13.07 6.08
C VAL A 82 -15.32 -13.68 4.77
N LYS A 83 -14.55 -14.76 4.87
CA LYS A 83 -13.86 -15.39 3.75
C LYS A 83 -14.86 -16.11 2.83
N SER A 84 -14.91 -15.68 1.56
CA SER A 84 -15.67 -16.35 0.49
C SER A 84 -14.73 -17.05 -0.50
N GLY A 85 -14.05 -18.11 -0.07
CA GLY A 85 -13.11 -18.88 -0.90
C GLY A 85 -11.73 -18.23 -1.03
N LYS A 86 -11.26 -18.00 -2.26
CA LYS A 86 -9.94 -17.38 -2.55
C LYS A 86 -9.92 -15.85 -2.30
N PHE A 87 -11.08 -15.21 -2.33
CA PHE A 87 -11.24 -13.77 -2.18
C PHE A 87 -12.27 -13.44 -1.11
N ILE A 88 -12.16 -12.23 -0.57
CA ILE A 88 -13.12 -11.68 0.37
C ILE A 88 -14.02 -10.71 -0.40
N ARG A 89 -15.33 -11.02 -0.45
CA ARG A 89 -16.31 -10.27 -1.27
C ARG A 89 -17.05 -9.17 -0.50
N HIS A 90 -17.26 -9.36 0.80
CA HIS A 90 -18.05 -8.44 1.62
C HIS A 90 -17.35 -8.26 2.95
N LEU A 91 -16.74 -7.10 3.21
CA LEU A 91 -16.26 -6.75 4.55
C LEU A 91 -17.36 -6.03 5.33
N PRO A 92 -17.51 -6.29 6.64
CA PRO A 92 -18.54 -5.66 7.44
C PRO A 92 -18.24 -4.16 7.68
N PHE A 93 -19.30 -3.37 7.76
CA PHE A 93 -19.29 -1.95 8.17
C PHE A 93 -18.29 -1.08 7.37
N PHE A 94 -17.43 -0.35 8.09
CA PHE A 94 -16.50 0.65 7.60
C PHE A 94 -15.39 0.09 6.70
N LEU A 95 -15.22 -1.24 6.67
CA LEU A 95 -14.21 -1.89 5.83
C LEU A 95 -14.74 -2.30 4.45
N SER A 96 -16.04 -2.13 4.21
CA SER A 96 -16.69 -2.47 2.93
C SER A 96 -16.10 -1.70 1.74
N ASP A 97 -15.66 -0.46 1.94
CA ASP A 97 -15.09 0.38 0.87
C ASP A 97 -13.78 -0.20 0.30
N MET A 98 -13.03 -0.98 1.09
CA MET A 98 -11.79 -1.60 0.64
C MET A 98 -11.98 -2.67 -0.43
N VAL A 99 -13.18 -3.27 -0.51
CA VAL A 99 -13.52 -4.35 -1.46
C VAL A 99 -14.43 -3.90 -2.60
N LYS A 100 -14.75 -2.60 -2.69
CA LYS A 100 -15.73 -2.06 -3.64
C LYS A 100 -15.22 -2.06 -5.09
N GLU A 101 -14.03 -1.51 -5.30
CA GLU A 101 -13.40 -1.39 -6.62
C GLU A 101 -12.40 -2.53 -6.92
N ARG A 102 -12.10 -3.38 -5.93
CA ARG A 102 -11.11 -4.44 -6.03
C ARG A 102 -11.43 -5.63 -5.13
N SER A 103 -11.08 -6.83 -5.58
CA SER A 103 -11.17 -8.03 -4.75
C SER A 103 -9.97 -8.14 -3.81
N LEU A 104 -10.20 -8.26 -2.51
CA LEU A 104 -9.13 -8.53 -1.54
C LEU A 104 -8.86 -10.04 -1.47
N PRO A 105 -7.61 -10.50 -1.66
CA PRO A 105 -7.28 -11.91 -1.52
C PRO A 105 -7.40 -12.35 -0.05
N ALA A 106 -7.82 -13.59 0.17
CA ALA A 106 -7.79 -14.17 1.51
C ALA A 106 -6.33 -14.29 1.99
N ILE A 107 -6.10 -14.00 3.27
CA ILE A 107 -4.79 -14.19 3.91
C ILE A 107 -4.43 -15.68 3.81
N ALA A 108 -3.22 -15.96 3.35
CA ALA A 108 -2.71 -17.32 3.19
C ALA A 108 -2.33 -17.94 4.55
N ALA A 109 -2.48 -19.26 4.67
CA ALA A 109 -2.13 -19.99 5.89
C ALA A 109 -0.61 -19.99 6.15
N LYS A 110 0.18 -20.17 5.07
CA LYS A 110 1.64 -20.04 5.10
C LYS A 110 2.05 -18.73 4.42
N PRO A 111 2.77 -17.82 5.10
CA PRO A 111 3.31 -16.61 4.49
C PRO A 111 4.34 -16.94 3.39
N PHE A 112 4.37 -16.15 2.32
CA PHE A 112 5.29 -16.37 1.20
C PHE A 112 6.76 -16.49 1.61
N ARG A 113 7.21 -15.70 2.59
CA ARG A 113 8.60 -15.76 3.09
C ARG A 113 8.99 -17.15 3.57
N ASP A 114 8.07 -17.84 4.22
CA ASP A 114 8.33 -19.16 4.80
C ASP A 114 8.34 -20.25 3.70
N LEU A 115 7.87 -19.92 2.48
CA LEU A 115 7.88 -20.78 1.30
C LEU A 115 9.15 -20.64 0.44
N ILE A 116 9.99 -19.61 0.65
CA ILE A 116 11.13 -19.31 -0.25
C ILE A 116 12.09 -20.50 -0.38
N GLY A 117 12.26 -21.31 0.66
CA GLY A 117 13.09 -22.53 0.61
C GLY A 117 12.39 -23.78 0.09
N GLU A 118 11.07 -23.74 -0.11
CA GLU A 118 10.25 -24.84 -0.62
C GLU A 118 9.97 -24.71 -2.14
N ILE A 119 10.29 -23.56 -2.75
CA ILE A 119 10.09 -23.30 -4.17
C ILE A 119 11.27 -23.88 -4.97
N PRO A 120 11.02 -24.70 -6.00
CA PRO A 120 12.07 -25.31 -6.84
C PRO A 120 12.89 -24.28 -7.63
#